data_AF-K1X134-F1
#
_entry.id   AF-K1X134-F1
#
_cell.length_a   1.000
_cell.length_b   1.000
_cell.length_c   1.000
_cell.angle_alpha   90.00
_cell.angle_beta   90.00
_cell.angle_gamma   90.00
#
_symmetry.space_group_name_H-M   'P 1'
#
loop_
_entity.id
_entity.type
_entity.pdbx_description
1 polymer ?
#
loop_
_entity_poly.entity_id
_entity_poly.type
_entity_poly.pdbx_seq_one_letter_code
_entity_poly.pdbx_strand_id
1 'polypeptide(L)'
;MTRNGVLSVCTNMSVHDSWEALLWLKSTAYHLLSLDLSKVAVGGSSAGGNLAAVICHRALSAPSSVPKLRVKLLIVPVTDNTALPSNTPPWKENGFAPALPSLKILWYRNHYLPDEKTWPEPEASPLLYEGGWKYEGEAYAEKLESAGVEVELKAMKGMPHPFFAMDGVLQQGRDAITYMVEALNRAFA
;
A
#
# COMPACT_ATOMS: atom_id res chain seq x y z
N MET A 1 15.34 -27.58 22.64
CA MET A 1 15.84 -26.19 22.64
C MET A 1 14.69 -25.30 22.23
N THR A 2 14.02 -24.71 23.22
CA THR A 2 12.94 -23.74 23.04
C THR A 2 13.53 -22.48 22.41
N ARG A 3 13.13 -22.18 21.16
CA ARG A 3 13.39 -20.87 20.56
C ARG A 3 12.56 -19.86 21.37
N ASN A 4 13.25 -19.16 22.28
CA ASN A 4 12.70 -18.02 22.98
C ASN A 4 12.23 -17.01 21.92
N GLY A 5 10.92 -16.86 21.82
CA GLY A 5 10.30 -15.83 21.01
C GLY A 5 10.72 -14.47 21.54
N VAL A 6 11.56 -13.78 20.78
CA VAL A 6 11.71 -12.34 20.93
C VAL A 6 10.42 -11.75 20.39
N LEU A 7 9.48 -11.43 21.28
CA LEU A 7 8.39 -10.52 20.95
C LEU A 7 9.03 -9.16 20.66
N SER A 8 9.27 -8.88 19.38
CA SER A 8 9.59 -7.52 18.93
C SER A 8 8.29 -6.72 18.98
N VAL A 9 7.99 -6.11 20.14
CA VAL A 9 6.88 -5.18 20.29
C VAL A 9 7.33 -3.81 19.79
N CYS A 10 7.49 -3.71 18.48
CA CYS A 10 7.21 -2.50 17.73
C CYS A 10 6.15 -2.89 16.70
N THR A 11 4.97 -3.30 17.19
CA THR A 11 3.84 -3.53 16.29
C THR A 11 3.53 -2.21 15.63
N ASN A 12 3.71 -2.14 14.33
CA ASN A 12 3.35 -1.00 13.53
C ASN A 12 1.85 -0.71 13.73
N MET A 13 1.54 0.27 14.58
CA MET A 13 0.17 0.50 15.07
C MET A 13 -0.81 0.70 13.91
N SER A 14 -0.38 1.37 12.84
CA SER A 14 -1.26 1.60 11.69
C SER A 14 -1.55 0.32 10.88
N VAL A 15 -0.61 -0.63 10.82
CA VAL A 15 -0.85 -1.95 10.22
C VAL A 15 -1.78 -2.77 11.11
N HIS A 16 -1.58 -2.70 12.42
CA HIS A 16 -2.48 -3.34 13.39
C HIS A 16 -3.91 -2.79 13.27
N ASP A 17 -4.10 -1.48 13.30
CA ASP A 17 -5.41 -0.84 13.18
C ASP A 17 -6.09 -1.17 11.84
N SER A 18 -5.33 -1.18 10.75
CA SER A 18 -5.84 -1.56 9.43
C SER A 18 -6.28 -3.03 9.39
N TRP A 19 -5.58 -3.91 10.09
CA TRP A 19 -5.92 -5.33 10.20
C TRP A 19 -7.16 -5.55 11.08
N GLU A 20 -7.21 -4.90 12.24
CA GLU A 20 -8.36 -4.93 13.14
C GLU A 20 -9.61 -4.38 12.47
N ALA A 21 -9.51 -3.33 11.66
CA ALA A 21 -10.63 -2.83 10.86
C ALA A 21 -11.19 -3.89 9.90
N LEU A 22 -10.33 -4.71 9.28
CA LEU A 22 -10.77 -5.78 8.38
C LEU A 22 -11.39 -6.97 9.15
N LEU A 23 -10.86 -7.29 10.34
CA LEU A 23 -11.47 -8.28 11.24
C LEU A 23 -12.84 -7.80 11.75
N TRP A 24 -12.94 -6.54 12.15
CA TRP A 24 -14.18 -5.91 12.61
C TRP A 24 -15.25 -5.91 11.52
N LEU A 25 -14.83 -5.72 10.26
CA LEU A 25 -15.73 -5.78 9.11
C LEU A 25 -16.44 -7.15 9.02
N LYS A 26 -15.71 -8.25 9.23
CA LYS A 26 -16.28 -9.61 9.21
C LYS A 26 -17.09 -9.96 10.46
N SER A 27 -16.74 -9.41 11.63
CA SER A 27 -17.37 -9.79 12.89
C SER A 27 -18.65 -9.00 13.17
N THR A 28 -18.54 -7.69 13.34
CA THR A 28 -19.62 -6.84 13.86
C THR A 28 -20.17 -5.91 12.78
N ALA A 29 -19.28 -5.32 11.98
CA ALA A 29 -19.68 -4.23 11.09
C ALA A 29 -20.67 -4.67 10.01
N TYR A 30 -20.52 -5.87 9.46
CA TYR A 30 -21.36 -6.29 8.35
C TYR A 30 -22.84 -6.38 8.72
N HIS A 31 -23.15 -6.80 9.95
CA HIS A 31 -24.50 -6.75 10.47
C HIS A 31 -24.93 -5.32 10.80
N LEU A 32 -24.10 -4.59 11.54
CA LEU A 32 -24.43 -3.25 12.03
C LEU A 32 -24.69 -2.24 10.90
N LEU A 33 -23.89 -2.32 9.85
CA LEU A 33 -23.90 -1.40 8.71
C LEU A 33 -24.56 -2.01 7.46
N SER A 34 -25.12 -3.22 7.57
CA SER A 34 -25.74 -3.96 6.45
C SER A 34 -24.81 -4.11 5.24
N LEU A 35 -23.55 -4.48 5.48
CA LEU A 35 -22.53 -4.63 4.44
C LEU A 35 -22.62 -5.99 3.74
N ASP A 36 -22.35 -6.01 2.44
CA ASP A 36 -22.18 -7.22 1.64
C ASP A 36 -20.72 -7.70 1.68
N LEU A 37 -20.46 -8.75 2.45
CA LEU A 37 -19.12 -9.34 2.58
C LEU A 37 -18.59 -10.03 1.31
N SER A 38 -19.41 -10.20 0.27
CA SER A 38 -18.96 -10.67 -1.04
C SER A 38 -18.32 -9.57 -1.90
N LYS A 39 -18.46 -8.30 -1.47
CA LYS A 39 -18.03 -7.08 -2.17
C LYS A 39 -17.09 -6.26 -1.29
N VAL A 40 -15.96 -6.85 -0.92
CA VAL A 40 -14.93 -6.19 -0.10
C VAL A 40 -13.71 -5.87 -0.93
N ALA A 41 -13.23 -4.64 -0.84
CA ALA A 41 -12.00 -4.16 -1.44
C ALA A 41 -11.13 -3.49 -0.37
N VAL A 42 -9.82 -3.44 -0.62
CA VAL A 42 -8.89 -2.63 0.17
C VAL A 42 -8.18 -1.65 -0.74
N GLY A 43 -7.81 -0.49 -0.22
CA GLY A 43 -7.08 0.47 -1.02
C GLY A 43 -6.53 1.62 -0.21
N GLY A 44 -5.64 2.38 -0.83
CA GLY A 44 -5.04 3.53 -0.20
C GLY A 44 -4.03 4.25 -1.09
N SER A 45 -3.70 5.47 -0.67
CA SER A 45 -2.72 6.33 -1.34
C SER A 45 -1.45 6.48 -0.51
N SER A 46 -0.28 6.50 -1.15
CA SER A 46 1.00 6.74 -0.46
C SER A 46 1.25 5.70 0.65
N ALA A 47 1.45 6.14 1.90
CA ALA A 47 1.51 5.26 3.08
C ALA A 47 0.23 4.42 3.26
N GLY A 48 -0.95 4.91 2.88
CA GLY A 48 -2.17 4.09 2.86
C GLY A 48 -2.11 2.96 1.82
N GLY A 49 -1.40 3.17 0.71
CA GLY A 49 -1.13 2.12 -0.28
C GLY A 49 -0.19 1.04 0.26
N ASN A 50 0.79 1.43 1.10
CA ASN A 50 1.61 0.49 1.87
C ASN A 50 0.74 -0.40 2.76
N LEU A 51 -0.12 0.22 3.58
CA LEU A 51 -1.04 -0.50 4.47
C LEU A 51 -1.94 -1.45 3.68
N ALA A 52 -2.57 -0.99 2.60
CA ALA A 52 -3.42 -1.82 1.76
C ALA A 52 -2.67 -3.03 1.16
N ALA A 53 -1.41 -2.85 0.75
CA ALA A 53 -0.55 -3.94 0.29
C ALA A 53 -0.26 -4.96 1.41
N VAL A 54 0.14 -4.49 2.59
CA VAL A 54 0.44 -5.34 3.75
C VAL A 54 -0.80 -6.10 4.23
N ILE A 55 -1.96 -5.46 4.27
CA ILE A 55 -3.23 -6.10 4.66
C ILE A 55 -3.62 -7.21 3.67
N CYS A 56 -3.40 -7.04 2.37
CA CYS A 56 -3.58 -8.13 1.42
C CYS A 56 -2.66 -9.32 1.72
N HIS A 57 -1.38 -9.09 2.04
CA HIS A 57 -0.47 -10.17 2.41
C HIS A 57 -0.91 -10.88 3.71
N ARG A 58 -1.31 -10.13 4.73
CA ARG A 58 -1.86 -10.72 5.97
C ARG A 58 -3.15 -11.52 5.73
N ALA A 59 -4.04 -11.02 4.86
CA ALA A 59 -5.27 -11.71 4.48
C ALA A 59 -5.01 -13.07 3.81
N LEU A 60 -3.97 -13.17 2.99
CA LEU A 60 -3.55 -14.44 2.36
C LEU A 60 -3.03 -15.46 3.39
N SER A 61 -2.38 -14.99 4.45
CA SER A 61 -1.90 -15.86 5.55
C SER A 61 -3.01 -16.29 6.51
N ALA A 62 -4.14 -15.59 6.52
CA ALA A 62 -5.28 -15.87 7.40
C ALA A 62 -6.63 -15.76 6.66
N PRO A 63 -6.86 -16.55 5.58
CA PRO A 63 -7.99 -16.36 4.67
C PRO A 63 -9.35 -16.63 5.33
N SER A 64 -9.39 -17.44 6.40
CA SER A 64 -10.61 -17.70 7.18
C SER A 64 -10.95 -16.58 8.17
N SER A 65 -10.03 -15.66 8.47
CA SER A 65 -10.23 -14.59 9.45
C SER A 65 -10.88 -13.35 8.86
N VAL A 66 -10.80 -13.17 7.53
CA VAL A 66 -11.28 -11.97 6.84
C VAL A 66 -12.22 -12.33 5.69
N PRO A 67 -12.97 -11.36 5.11
CA PRO A 67 -13.73 -11.59 3.89
C PRO A 67 -12.80 -11.75 2.69
N LYS A 68 -13.31 -12.33 1.60
CA LYS A 68 -12.56 -12.41 0.35
C LYS A 68 -12.41 -11.00 -0.24
N LEU A 69 -11.18 -10.53 -0.37
CA LEU A 69 -10.86 -9.26 -1.02
C LEU A 69 -10.99 -9.44 -2.54
N ARG A 70 -11.83 -8.62 -3.19
CA ARG A 70 -12.10 -8.69 -4.64
C ARG A 70 -11.12 -7.87 -5.45
N VAL A 71 -10.64 -6.75 -4.92
CA VAL A 71 -9.70 -5.86 -5.58
C VAL A 71 -8.87 -5.09 -4.55
N LYS A 72 -7.61 -4.81 -4.89
CA LYS A 72 -6.70 -3.92 -4.16
C LYS A 72 -6.42 -2.67 -5.00
N LEU A 73 -6.75 -1.49 -4.49
CA LEU A 73 -6.59 -0.21 -5.19
C LEU A 73 -5.41 0.58 -4.61
N LEU A 74 -4.32 0.71 -5.37
CA LEU A 74 -3.10 1.36 -4.90
C LEU A 74 -2.82 2.64 -5.69
N ILE A 75 -2.72 3.76 -4.98
CA ILE A 75 -2.41 5.07 -5.57
C ILE A 75 -1.03 5.50 -5.05
N VAL A 76 -0.04 5.63 -5.94
CA VAL A 76 1.36 5.98 -5.59
C VAL A 76 1.86 5.31 -4.30
N PRO A 77 1.72 3.97 -4.18
CA PRO A 77 1.94 3.29 -2.91
C PRO A 77 3.42 3.37 -2.49
N VAL A 78 3.66 3.58 -1.19
CA VAL A 78 4.99 3.36 -0.62
C VAL A 78 5.20 1.86 -0.48
N THR A 79 6.18 1.30 -1.18
CA THR A 79 6.42 -0.15 -1.17
C THR A 79 7.85 -0.53 -0.76
N ASP A 80 8.74 0.46 -0.64
CA ASP A 80 10.13 0.29 -0.21
C ASP A 80 10.59 1.47 0.66
N ASN A 81 10.69 1.23 1.97
CA ASN A 81 11.17 2.20 2.95
C ASN A 81 12.70 2.29 3.05
N THR A 82 13.45 1.45 2.35
CA THR A 82 14.93 1.51 2.31
C THR A 82 15.46 2.43 1.21
N ALA A 83 14.58 2.88 0.30
CA ALA A 83 14.92 3.79 -0.78
C ALA A 83 15.45 5.14 -0.26
N LEU A 84 16.48 5.63 -0.93
CA LEU A 84 17.18 6.89 -0.67
C LEU A 84 17.57 7.55 -1.99
N PRO A 85 17.76 8.88 -2.02
CA PRO A 85 18.32 9.55 -3.21
C PRO A 85 19.73 9.04 -3.60
N SER A 86 20.46 8.43 -2.67
CA SER A 86 21.81 7.88 -2.91
C SER A 86 21.81 6.50 -3.58
N ASN A 87 20.74 5.72 -3.45
CA ASN A 87 20.69 4.32 -3.93
C ASN A 87 19.56 4.06 -4.93
N THR A 88 18.62 4.99 -5.09
CA THR A 88 17.41 4.82 -5.90
C THR A 88 17.28 6.00 -6.89
N PRO A 89 17.54 5.80 -8.21
CA PRO A 89 17.56 6.89 -9.17
C PRO A 89 16.29 7.77 -9.19
N PRO A 90 15.06 7.21 -9.12
CA PRO A 90 13.85 8.03 -9.10
C PRO A 90 13.73 8.95 -7.88
N TRP A 91 14.27 8.53 -6.72
CA TRP A 91 14.33 9.36 -5.52
C TRP A 91 15.30 10.53 -5.70
N LYS A 92 16.38 10.34 -6.46
CA LYS A 92 17.32 11.42 -6.82
C LYS A 92 16.69 12.39 -7.81
N GLU A 93 16.14 11.87 -8.91
CA GLU A 93 15.55 12.65 -9.99
C GLU A 93 14.38 13.49 -9.52
N ASN A 94 13.53 12.94 -8.65
CA ASN A 94 12.36 13.63 -8.09
C ASN A 94 12.63 14.24 -6.70
N GLY A 95 13.89 14.36 -6.30
CA GLY A 95 14.24 14.74 -4.92
C GLY A 95 13.73 16.11 -4.47
N PHE A 96 13.43 16.98 -5.43
CA PHE A 96 12.90 18.33 -5.23
C PHE A 96 11.45 18.49 -5.74
N ALA A 97 10.72 17.39 -5.94
CA ALA A 97 9.36 17.44 -6.45
C ALA A 97 8.45 18.34 -5.59
N PRO A 98 7.56 19.14 -6.20
CA PRO A 98 6.59 19.95 -5.47
C PRO A 98 5.71 19.11 -4.53
N ALA A 99 5.33 19.70 -3.39
CA ALA A 99 4.53 19.13 -2.30
C ALA A 99 5.20 17.99 -1.50
N LEU A 100 6.01 17.14 -2.13
CA LEU A 100 6.62 15.96 -1.49
C LEU A 100 8.09 15.72 -1.93
N PRO A 101 9.02 16.61 -1.58
CA PRO A 101 10.45 16.39 -1.81
C PRO A 101 10.99 15.26 -0.94
N SER A 102 12.13 14.64 -1.32
CA SER A 102 12.69 13.49 -0.58
C SER A 102 12.95 13.80 0.89
N LEU A 103 13.43 15.00 1.23
CA LEU A 103 13.65 15.40 2.63
C LEU A 103 12.37 15.25 3.48
N LYS A 104 11.20 15.54 2.90
CA LYS A 104 9.91 15.44 3.59
C LYS A 104 9.47 13.97 3.73
N ILE A 105 9.71 13.13 2.71
CA ILE A 105 9.45 11.69 2.80
C ILE A 105 10.34 11.04 3.85
N LEU A 106 11.63 11.37 3.88
CA LEU A 106 12.58 10.88 4.90
C LEU A 106 12.16 11.31 6.30
N TRP A 107 11.66 12.54 6.46
CA TRP A 107 11.11 13.01 7.74
C TRP A 107 9.91 12.16 8.19
N TYR A 108 8.94 11.87 7.30
CA TYR A 108 7.82 10.99 7.63
C TYR A 108 8.27 9.57 8.00
N ARG A 109 9.21 8.99 7.23
CA ARG A 109 9.75 7.68 7.52
C ARG A 109 10.41 7.64 8.90
N ASN A 110 11.21 8.63 9.26
CA ASN A 110 11.89 8.64 10.55
C ASN A 110 10.94 8.74 11.75
N HIS A 111 9.75 9.35 11.58
CA HIS A 111 8.71 9.33 12.61
C HIS A 111 8.00 7.99 12.72
N TYR A 112 7.79 7.32 11.58
CA TYR A 112 7.01 6.10 11.49
C TYR A 112 7.85 4.83 11.75
N LEU A 113 9.08 4.81 11.26
CA LEU A 113 10.05 3.72 11.32
C LEU A 113 11.41 4.27 11.81
N PRO A 114 11.53 4.64 13.10
CA PRO A 114 12.75 5.25 13.63
C PRO A 114 13.95 4.29 13.69
N ASP A 115 13.72 2.98 13.70
CA ASP A 115 14.78 1.96 13.64
C ASP A 115 15.01 1.52 12.19
N GLU A 116 16.15 1.92 11.61
CA GLU A 116 16.53 1.60 10.23
C GLU A 116 16.57 0.09 9.94
N LYS A 117 16.79 -0.74 10.97
CA LYS A 117 16.79 -2.20 10.83
C LYS A 117 15.43 -2.75 10.45
N THR A 118 14.35 -2.01 10.71
CA THR A 118 12.97 -2.41 10.40
C THR A 118 12.54 -2.01 9.00
N TRP A 119 13.28 -1.12 8.32
CA TRP A 119 12.91 -0.65 6.98
C TRP A 119 12.76 -1.77 5.93
N PRO A 120 13.61 -2.82 5.89
CA PRO A 120 13.45 -3.89 4.90
C PRO A 120 12.36 -4.91 5.27
N GLU A 121 11.78 -4.83 6.47
CA GLU A 121 10.80 -5.83 6.93
C GLU A 121 9.55 -5.82 6.05
N PRO A 122 8.87 -6.96 5.84
CA PRO A 122 7.75 -7.07 4.91
C PRO A 122 6.59 -6.09 5.16
N GLU A 123 6.35 -5.72 6.42
CA GLU A 123 5.30 -4.78 6.80
C GLU A 123 5.69 -3.31 6.60
N ALA A 124 6.98 -3.01 6.49
CA ALA A 124 7.47 -1.70 6.09
C ALA A 124 7.61 -1.63 4.57
N SER A 125 8.16 -2.67 3.94
CA SER A 125 8.53 -2.69 2.53
C SER A 125 7.97 -3.91 1.81
N PRO A 126 6.67 -3.91 1.46
CA PRO A 126 6.02 -5.04 0.79
C PRO A 126 6.65 -5.39 -0.56
N LEU A 127 7.36 -4.47 -1.23
CA LEU A 127 8.14 -4.78 -2.43
C LEU A 127 9.30 -5.74 -2.15
N LEU A 128 9.95 -5.61 -1.00
CA LEU A 128 11.15 -6.37 -0.66
C LEU A 128 10.84 -7.79 -0.19
N TYR A 129 9.56 -8.13 -0.01
CA TYR A 129 9.09 -9.47 0.29
C TYR A 129 9.45 -10.44 -0.85
N GLU A 130 10.56 -11.19 -0.72
CA GLU A 130 11.14 -12.09 -1.76
C GLU A 130 11.80 -11.40 -2.98
N GLY A 131 12.51 -10.28 -2.79
CA GLY A 131 13.57 -9.79 -3.71
C GLY A 131 13.17 -8.94 -4.94
N GLY A 132 14.11 -8.04 -5.34
CA GLY A 132 14.15 -7.27 -6.60
C GLY A 132 13.87 -5.76 -6.49
N TRP A 133 14.72 -4.90 -7.09
CA TRP A 133 14.62 -3.42 -7.06
C TRP A 133 14.35 -2.81 -8.44
N LYS A 134 13.26 -2.05 -8.56
CA LYS A 134 12.95 -1.06 -9.62
C LYS A 134 11.95 -0.03 -9.04
N TYR A 135 11.52 0.97 -9.82
CA TYR A 135 10.54 2.00 -9.45
C TYR A 135 9.46 1.47 -8.47
N GLU A 136 9.33 2.01 -7.26
CA GLU A 136 8.66 1.31 -6.16
C GLU A 136 7.23 0.82 -6.46
N GLY A 137 6.40 1.64 -7.12
CA GLY A 137 5.04 1.26 -7.53
C GLY A 137 5.00 0.31 -8.73
N GLU A 138 5.75 0.61 -9.79
CA GLU A 138 5.79 -0.19 -11.02
C GLU A 138 6.47 -1.54 -10.78
N ALA A 139 7.55 -1.58 -10.00
CA ALA A 139 8.22 -2.80 -9.56
C ALA A 139 7.31 -3.67 -8.71
N TYR A 140 6.49 -3.07 -7.85
CA TYR A 140 5.50 -3.83 -7.08
C TYR A 140 4.41 -4.39 -7.99
N ALA A 141 3.98 -3.65 -9.02
CA ALA A 141 3.10 -4.17 -10.06
C ALA A 141 3.73 -5.34 -10.83
N GLU A 142 4.96 -5.18 -11.37
CA GLU A 142 5.73 -6.23 -12.06
C GLU A 142 5.85 -7.50 -11.18
N LYS A 143 6.07 -7.31 -9.87
CA LYS A 143 6.19 -8.41 -8.91
C LYS A 143 4.88 -9.14 -8.69
N LEU A 144 3.76 -8.41 -8.59
CA LEU A 144 2.43 -9.00 -8.49
C LEU A 144 2.08 -9.79 -9.75
N GLU A 145 2.35 -9.24 -10.94
CA GLU A 145 2.14 -9.92 -12.23
C GLU A 145 2.99 -11.20 -12.33
N SER A 146 4.26 -11.13 -11.91
CA SER A 146 5.16 -12.30 -11.88
C SER A 146 4.68 -13.39 -10.91
N ALA A 147 3.92 -13.02 -9.88
CA ALA A 147 3.26 -13.94 -8.96
C ALA A 147 1.88 -14.43 -9.45
N GLY A 148 1.48 -14.08 -10.68
CA GLY A 148 0.22 -14.50 -11.29
C GLY A 148 -1.01 -13.69 -10.84
N VAL A 149 -0.80 -12.53 -10.20
CA VAL A 149 -1.89 -11.60 -9.85
C VAL A 149 -2.23 -10.76 -11.08
N GLU A 150 -3.52 -10.63 -11.40
CA GLU A 150 -3.98 -9.69 -12.43
C GLU A 150 -3.76 -8.25 -11.96
N VAL A 151 -3.04 -7.45 -12.74
CA VAL A 151 -2.71 -6.06 -12.41
C VAL A 151 -3.09 -5.13 -13.56
N GLU A 152 -3.73 -4.02 -13.23
CA GLU A 152 -3.93 -2.90 -14.15
C GLU A 152 -3.10 -1.71 -13.67
N LEU A 153 -1.94 -1.48 -14.31
CA LEU A 153 -1.05 -0.36 -13.99
C LEU A 153 -1.36 0.87 -14.87
N LYS A 154 -1.56 2.03 -14.25
CA LYS A 154 -1.71 3.33 -14.93
C LYS A 154 -0.64 4.32 -14.44
N ALA A 155 0.42 4.50 -15.23
CA ALA A 155 1.46 5.49 -14.94
C ALA A 155 0.99 6.91 -15.32
N MET A 156 0.76 7.76 -14.31
CA MET A 156 0.34 9.16 -14.50
C MET A 156 1.55 10.08 -14.67
N LYS A 157 2.13 10.10 -15.87
CA LYS A 157 3.37 10.82 -16.15
C LYS A 157 3.22 12.33 -15.91
N GLY A 158 4.21 12.93 -15.24
CA GLY A 158 4.27 14.36 -14.96
C GLY A 158 3.38 14.83 -13.80
N MET A 159 2.68 13.92 -13.13
CA MET A 159 1.84 14.25 -11.98
C MET A 159 2.64 14.29 -10.67
N PRO A 160 2.37 15.23 -9.76
CA PRO A 160 2.98 15.24 -8.44
C PRO A 160 2.39 14.11 -7.58
N HIS A 161 3.10 13.66 -6.55
CA HIS A 161 2.64 12.57 -5.66
C HIS A 161 1.18 12.69 -5.18
N PRO A 162 0.69 13.86 -4.71
CA PRO A 162 -0.69 14.00 -4.24
C PRO A 162 -1.74 14.22 -5.34
N PHE A 163 -1.44 13.98 -6.63
CA PHE A 163 -2.33 14.34 -7.75
C PHE A 163 -3.75 13.77 -7.64
N PHE A 164 -3.92 12.60 -7.01
CA PHE A 164 -5.21 11.97 -6.80
C PHE A 164 -6.18 12.85 -6.00
N ALA A 165 -5.66 13.68 -5.07
CA ALA A 165 -6.45 14.61 -4.27
C ALA A 165 -6.58 16.00 -4.92
N MET A 166 -6.15 16.15 -6.18
CA MET A 166 -6.15 17.42 -6.92
C MET A 166 -7.12 17.36 -8.11
N ASP A 167 -8.12 16.48 -8.07
CA ASP A 167 -9.13 16.28 -9.11
C ASP A 167 -9.95 17.54 -9.42
N GLY A 168 -10.04 18.49 -8.48
CA GLY A 168 -10.63 19.81 -8.73
C GLY A 168 -9.91 20.59 -9.85
N VAL A 169 -8.60 20.39 -10.03
CA VAL A 169 -7.75 21.17 -10.95
C VAL A 169 -6.96 20.33 -11.96
N LEU A 170 -6.68 19.05 -11.69
CA LEU A 170 -5.93 18.15 -12.56
C LEU A 170 -6.87 17.12 -13.20
N GLN A 171 -6.87 17.07 -14.54
CA GLN A 171 -7.65 16.08 -15.29
C GLN A 171 -7.23 14.64 -14.91
N GLN A 172 -5.93 14.38 -14.78
CA GLN A 172 -5.41 13.07 -14.38
C GLN A 172 -5.84 12.66 -12.96
N GLY A 173 -6.13 13.62 -12.08
CA GLY A 173 -6.74 13.35 -10.78
C GLY A 173 -8.16 12.79 -10.93
N ARG A 174 -8.97 13.42 -11.80
CA ARG A 174 -10.31 12.93 -12.15
C ARG A 174 -10.25 11.57 -12.83
N ASP A 175 -9.37 11.41 -13.81
CA ASP A 175 -9.21 10.16 -14.55
C ASP A 175 -8.83 9.01 -13.60
N ALA A 176 -7.91 9.24 -12.66
CA ALA A 176 -7.56 8.24 -11.66
C ALA A 176 -8.74 7.84 -10.77
N ILE A 177 -9.57 8.79 -10.33
CA ILE A 177 -10.80 8.48 -9.59
C ILE A 177 -11.73 7.61 -10.45
N THR A 178 -11.94 7.98 -11.71
CA THR A 178 -12.75 7.18 -12.65
C THR A 178 -12.22 5.76 -12.80
N TYR A 179 -10.92 5.58 -13.02
CA TYR A 179 -10.32 4.24 -13.14
C TYR A 179 -10.54 3.40 -11.87
N MET A 180 -10.40 3.99 -10.69
CA MET A 180 -10.62 3.29 -9.41
C MET A 180 -12.08 2.88 -9.21
N VAL A 181 -13.02 3.75 -9.56
CA VAL A 181 -14.46 3.45 -9.51
C VAL A 181 -14.84 2.37 -10.50
N GLU A 182 -14.31 2.42 -11.73
CA GLU A 182 -14.56 1.39 -12.72
C GLU A 182 -13.99 0.04 -12.32
N ALA A 183 -12.78 0.00 -11.73
CA ALA A 183 -12.20 -1.22 -11.18
C ALA A 183 -13.05 -1.81 -10.06
N LEU A 184 -13.57 -0.97 -9.14
CA LEU A 184 -14.52 -1.40 -8.11
C LEU A 184 -15.80 -1.97 -8.71
N ASN A 185 -16.40 -1.29 -9.68
CA ASN A 185 -17.62 -1.75 -10.34
C ASN A 185 -17.42 -3.10 -11.02
N ARG A 186 -16.30 -3.31 -11.73
CA ARG A 186 -15.95 -4.62 -12.32
C ARG A 186 -15.75 -5.69 -11.24
N ALA A 187 -15.06 -5.38 -10.16
CA ALA A 187 -14.77 -6.32 -9.09
C ALA A 187 -16.01 -6.73 -8.28
N PHE A 188 -17.02 -5.86 -8.22
CA PHE A 188 -18.26 -6.04 -7.44
C PHE A 188 -19.49 -6.41 -8.28
N ALA A 189 -19.32 -6.54 -9.60
CA ALA A 189 -20.35 -7.06 -10.49
C ALA A 189 -20.73 -8.50 -10.16
#